data_AF-A0A4R4NR75-F1
#
_entry.id   AF-A0A4R4NR75-F1
#
_cell.length_a   1.000
_cell.length_b   1.000
_cell.length_c   1.000
_cell.angle_alpha   90.00
_cell.angle_beta   90.00
_cell.angle_gamma   90.00
#
_symmetry.space_group_name_H-M   'P 1'
#
loop_
_entity.id
_entity.type
_entity.pdbx_description
1 polymer ?
#
loop_
_entity_poly.entity_id
_entity_poly.type
_entity_poly.pdbx_seq_one_letter_code
_entity_poly.pdbx_strand_id
1 'polypeptide(L)'
;MTSETDNNDRGPKSSAAGAWAVGGLAAGVILLARYQNAVNMADRDATIEEAGIMICLIFFPMYAFYQIGKQLVREVEKGNSTWATFWTTTVGVFVAVFTLLGVTSVDDLSTLGS
;
A
#
# COMPACT_ATOMS: atom_id res chain seq x y z
N MET A 1 12.97 -35.31 21.20
CA MET A 1 12.81 -35.44 19.74
C MET A 1 12.22 -34.11 19.27
N THR A 2 12.99 -33.41 18.45
CA THR A 2 13.00 -31.97 18.15
C THR A 2 11.68 -31.40 17.60
N SER A 3 11.09 -30.43 18.30
CA SER A 3 10.01 -29.55 17.79
C SER A 3 10.60 -28.24 17.21
N GLU A 4 11.67 -28.35 16.43
CA GLU A 4 12.54 -27.21 16.08
C GLU A 4 12.54 -26.88 14.57
N THR A 5 11.53 -27.34 13.82
CA THR A 5 11.52 -27.23 12.34
C THR A 5 10.25 -26.67 11.71
N ASP A 6 9.38 -25.95 12.44
CA ASP A 6 8.19 -25.32 11.83
C ASP A 6 8.23 -23.78 11.77
N ASN A 7 9.31 -23.15 12.26
CA ASN A 7 9.42 -21.68 12.24
C ASN A 7 10.26 -21.11 11.08
N ASN A 8 11.02 -21.93 10.34
CA ASN A 8 12.00 -21.40 9.39
C ASN A 8 11.47 -21.20 7.96
N ASP A 9 10.39 -21.89 7.56
CA ASP A 9 9.81 -21.77 6.20
C ASP A 9 8.81 -20.61 6.03
N ARG A 10 8.48 -19.90 7.11
CA ARG A 10 7.67 -18.67 7.04
C ARG A 10 8.52 -17.42 6.70
N GLY A 11 9.85 -17.52 6.71
CA GLY A 11 10.79 -16.39 6.83
C GLY A 11 10.66 -15.26 5.80
N PRO A 12 10.63 -15.53 4.47
CA PRO A 12 10.62 -14.44 3.47
C PRO A 12 9.23 -14.12 2.89
N LYS A 13 8.41 -15.13 2.62
CA LYS A 13 7.12 -14.96 1.92
C LYS A 13 6.06 -14.27 2.78
N SER A 14 6.00 -14.62 4.07
CA SER A 14 5.06 -13.98 5.00
C SER A 14 5.45 -12.53 5.28
N SER A 15 6.75 -12.27 5.45
CA SER A 15 7.33 -10.93 5.61
C SER A 15 7.09 -10.05 4.38
N ALA A 16 7.23 -10.62 3.18
CA ALA A 16 6.90 -9.96 1.92
C ALA A 16 5.43 -9.57 1.86
N ALA A 17 4.50 -10.51 2.09
CA ALA A 17 3.07 -10.22 2.09
C ALA A 17 2.69 -9.16 3.14
N GLY A 18 3.31 -9.22 4.32
CA GLY A 18 3.15 -8.22 5.37
C GLY A 18 3.59 -6.83 4.94
N ALA A 19 4.76 -6.69 4.30
CA ALA A 19 5.24 -5.41 3.81
C ALA A 19 4.28 -4.77 2.79
N TRP A 20 3.81 -5.53 1.79
CA TRP A 20 2.85 -5.05 0.80
C TRP A 20 1.48 -4.70 1.41
N ALA A 21 1.02 -5.46 2.42
CA ALA A 21 -0.20 -5.14 3.15
C ALA A 21 -0.09 -3.83 3.94
N VAL A 22 1.02 -3.63 4.66
CA VAL A 22 1.29 -2.39 5.41
C VAL A 22 1.41 -1.20 4.45
N GLY A 23 2.12 -1.36 3.32
CA GLY A 23 2.25 -0.32 2.30
C GLY A 23 0.90 0.07 1.68
N GLY A 24 0.08 -0.92 1.31
CA GLY A 24 -1.26 -0.69 0.79
C GLY A 24 -2.19 -0.03 1.80
N LEU A 25 -2.12 -0.41 3.08
CA LEU A 25 -2.90 0.20 4.14
C LEU A 25 -2.48 1.65 4.39
N ALA A 26 -1.18 1.93 4.46
CA ALA A 26 -0.67 3.29 4.61
C ALA A 26 -1.09 4.19 3.43
N ALA A 27 -0.98 3.69 2.19
CA ALA A 27 -1.46 4.41 1.02
C ALA A 27 -2.98 4.67 1.07
N GLY A 28 -3.76 3.68 1.49
CA GLY A 28 -5.21 3.81 1.65
C GLY A 28 -5.61 4.84 2.71
N VAL A 29 -4.92 4.87 3.86
CA VAL A 29 -5.16 5.87 4.92
C VAL A 29 -4.84 7.28 4.43
N ILE A 30 -3.74 7.48 3.71
CA ILE A 30 -3.38 8.78 3.13
C ILE A 30 -4.45 9.25 2.14
N LEU A 31 -4.91 8.36 1.26
CA LEU A 31 -5.97 8.65 0.30
C LEU A 31 -7.30 8.98 0.99
N LEU A 32 -7.64 8.27 2.07
CA LEU A 32 -8.83 8.54 2.87
C LEU A 32 -8.78 9.93 3.52
N ALA A 33 -7.65 10.28 4.15
CA ALA A 33 -7.46 11.59 4.78
C ALA A 33 -7.59 12.73 3.75
N ARG A 34 -7.03 12.53 2.54
CA ARG A 34 -7.20 13.48 1.43
C ARG A 34 -8.65 13.62 1.01
N TYR A 35 -9.37 12.51 0.86
CA TYR A 35 -10.75 12.53 0.45
C TYR A 35 -11.63 13.28 1.47
N GLN A 36 -11.40 13.06 2.76
CA GLN A 36 -12.10 13.80 3.83
C GLN A 36 -11.81 15.30 3.78
N ASN A 37 -10.55 15.70 3.54
CA ASN A 37 -10.17 17.10 3.37
C ASN A 37 -10.80 17.72 2.11
N ALA A 38 -10.77 17.01 0.98
CA ALA A 38 -11.28 17.52 -0.29
C ALA A 38 -12.80 17.73 -0.27
N VAL A 39 -13.53 16.86 0.42
CA VAL A 39 -15.00 16.89 0.47
C VAL A 39 -15.53 17.67 1.69
N ASN A 40 -14.64 18.25 2.52
CA ASN A 40 -14.99 18.98 3.74
C ASN A 40 -16.00 18.20 4.62
N MET A 41 -15.73 16.92 4.84
CA MET A 41 -16.63 16.04 5.59
C MET A 41 -16.68 16.31 7.09
N ALA A 42 -15.95 17.31 7.58
CA ALA A 42 -15.89 17.65 9.01
C ALA A 42 -17.26 18.06 9.58
N ASP A 43 -18.17 18.58 8.75
CA ASP A 43 -19.45 19.15 9.19
C ASP A 43 -20.70 18.41 8.66
N ARG A 44 -20.55 17.24 8.02
CA ARG A 44 -21.71 16.46 7.55
C ARG A 44 -21.50 14.95 7.53
N ASP A 45 -22.60 14.22 7.69
CA ASP A 45 -22.61 12.77 7.51
C ASP A 45 -22.25 12.39 6.07
N ALA A 46 -21.47 11.31 5.94
CA ALA A 46 -21.11 10.77 4.64
C ALA A 46 -22.34 10.17 3.95
N THR A 47 -22.57 10.58 2.71
CA THR A 47 -23.58 9.94 1.85
C THR A 47 -23.20 8.50 1.52
N ILE A 48 -24.16 7.68 1.11
CA ILE A 48 -23.92 6.28 0.73
C ILE A 48 -22.90 6.18 -0.41
N GLU A 49 -22.94 7.11 -1.37
CA GLU A 49 -21.99 7.17 -2.48
C GLU A 49 -20.57 7.48 -1.98
N GLU A 50 -20.43 8.46 -1.09
CA GLU A 50 -19.17 8.83 -0.46
C GLU A 50 -18.59 7.68 0.39
N ALA A 51 -19.44 6.96 1.12
CA ALA A 51 -19.03 5.77 1.86
C ALA A 51 -18.49 4.68 0.93
N GLY A 52 -19.12 4.49 -0.23
CA GLY A 52 -18.63 3.58 -1.28
C GLY A 52 -17.25 3.99 -1.79
N ILE A 53 -17.02 5.29 -2.00
CA ILE A 53 -15.73 5.83 -2.44
C ILE A 53 -14.66 5.64 -1.36
N MET A 54 -14.96 5.90 -0.08
CA MET A 54 -14.03 5.66 1.03
C MET A 54 -13.58 4.21 1.13
N ILE A 55 -14.53 3.27 0.99
CA ILE A 55 -14.23 1.83 0.97
C ILE A 55 -13.31 1.53 -0.21
N CYS A 56 -13.65 1.99 -1.42
CA CYS A 56 -12.80 1.81 -2.60
C CYS A 56 -11.38 2.36 -2.39
N LEU A 57 -11.24 3.55 -1.78
CA LEU A 57 -9.94 4.17 -1.52
C LEU A 57 -9.06 3.36 -0.55
N ILE A 58 -9.64 2.58 0.35
CA ILE A 58 -8.89 1.73 1.28
C ILE A 58 -8.58 0.35 0.64
N PHE A 59 -9.57 -0.27 0.01
CA PHE A 59 -9.44 -1.64 -0.49
C PHE A 59 -8.73 -1.73 -1.85
N PHE A 60 -8.87 -0.72 -2.71
CA PHE A 60 -8.25 -0.74 -4.03
C PHE A 60 -6.72 -0.71 -3.97
N PRO A 61 -6.06 0.18 -3.19
CA PRO A 61 -4.61 0.12 -3.02
C PRO A 61 -4.18 -1.20 -2.41
N MET A 62 -4.88 -1.67 -1.38
CA MET A 62 -4.55 -2.96 -0.74
C MET A 62 -4.57 -4.12 -1.75
N TYR A 63 -5.57 -4.16 -2.63
CA TYR A 63 -5.66 -5.15 -3.71
C TYR A 63 -4.52 -5.01 -4.73
N ALA A 64 -4.24 -3.79 -5.20
CA ALA A 64 -3.19 -3.53 -6.17
C ALA A 64 -1.80 -3.93 -5.63
N PHE A 65 -1.46 -3.50 -4.42
CA PHE A 65 -0.20 -3.82 -3.75
C PHE A 65 -0.06 -5.32 -3.50
N TYR A 66 -1.14 -6.01 -3.11
CA TYR A 66 -1.15 -7.46 -2.95
C TYR A 66 -0.84 -8.19 -4.26
N GLN A 67 -1.46 -7.78 -5.37
CA GLN A 67 -1.22 -8.40 -6.68
C GLN A 67 0.22 -8.19 -7.17
N ILE A 68 0.76 -6.99 -6.99
CA ILE A 68 2.17 -6.68 -7.31
C ILE A 68 3.08 -7.59 -6.50
N GLY A 69 2.94 -7.59 -5.16
CA GLY A 69 3.76 -8.44 -4.28
C GLY A 69 3.68 -9.92 -4.64
N LYS A 70 2.49 -10.43 -4.98
CA LYS A 70 2.29 -11.82 -5.41
C LYS A 70 2.99 -12.14 -6.73
N GLN A 71 2.98 -11.23 -7.69
CA GLN A 71 3.71 -11.42 -8.95
C GLN A 71 5.22 -11.46 -8.73
N LEU A 72 5.77 -10.52 -7.95
CA LEU A 72 7.21 -10.52 -7.67
C LEU A 72 7.65 -11.76 -6.88
N VAL A 73 6.86 -12.19 -5.88
CA VAL A 73 7.17 -13.43 -5.14
C VAL A 73 7.19 -14.63 -6.08
N ARG A 74 6.25 -14.72 -7.02
CA ARG A 74 6.24 -15.78 -8.05
C ARG A 74 7.49 -15.75 -8.94
N GLU A 75 8.02 -14.58 -9.27
CA GLU A 75 9.25 -14.46 -10.06
C GLU A 75 10.49 -14.92 -9.28
N VAL A 76 10.55 -14.60 -7.99
CA VAL A 76 11.62 -15.09 -7.10
C VAL A 76 11.53 -16.62 -6.93
N GLU A 77 10.33 -17.16 -6.74
CA GLU A 77 10.10 -18.61 -6.63
C GLU A 77 10.47 -19.37 -7.91
N LYS A 78 10.28 -18.75 -9.08
CA LYS A 78 10.69 -19.32 -10.38
C LYS A 78 12.20 -19.29 -10.61
N GLY A 79 12.97 -18.66 -9.72
CA GLY A 79 14.42 -18.48 -9.89
C GLY A 79 14.79 -17.42 -10.94
N ASN A 80 13.82 -16.68 -11.46
CA ASN A 80 14.05 -15.60 -12.41
C ASN A 80 14.58 -14.33 -11.73
N SER A 81 14.43 -14.24 -10.41
CA SER A 81 14.81 -13.09 -9.61
C SER A 81 15.31 -13.53 -8.22
N THR A 82 16.00 -12.64 -7.53
CA THR A 82 16.50 -12.89 -6.17
C THR A 82 15.65 -12.15 -5.13
N TRP A 83 15.68 -12.61 -3.88
CA TRP A 83 15.05 -11.89 -2.77
C TRP A 83 15.63 -10.47 -2.57
N ALA A 84 16.90 -10.23 -2.93
CA ALA A 84 17.49 -8.90 -2.89
C ALA A 84 16.84 -7.96 -3.91
N THR A 85 16.59 -8.44 -5.13
CA THR A 85 15.86 -7.69 -6.17
C THR A 85 14.43 -7.41 -5.73
N PHE A 86 13.74 -8.39 -5.12
CA PHE A 86 12.40 -8.20 -4.56
C PHE A 86 12.34 -7.03 -3.57
N TRP A 87 13.23 -7.00 -2.58
CA TRP A 87 13.25 -5.93 -1.58
C TRP A 87 13.61 -4.58 -2.19
N THR A 88 14.54 -4.54 -3.13
CA THR A 88 14.91 -3.32 -3.85
C THR A 88 13.73 -2.74 -4.62
N THR A 89 13.00 -3.58 -5.37
CA THR A 89 11.79 -3.15 -6.09
C THR A 89 10.68 -2.74 -5.14
N THR A 90 10.50 -3.45 -4.02
CA THR A 90 9.49 -3.11 -3.00
C THR A 90 9.75 -1.71 -2.44
N VAL A 91 11.00 -1.41 -2.04
CA VAL A 91 11.39 -0.07 -1.57
C VAL A 91 11.20 0.97 -2.67
N GLY A 92 11.63 0.68 -3.90
CA GLY A 92 11.46 1.59 -5.04
C GLY A 92 10.00 1.94 -5.32
N VAL A 93 9.11 0.96 -5.31
CA VAL A 93 7.66 1.16 -5.48
C VAL A 93 7.09 1.96 -4.32
N PHE A 94 7.47 1.67 -3.07
CA PHE A 94 6.98 2.42 -1.92
C PHE A 94 7.43 3.87 -1.97
N VAL A 95 8.72 4.12 -2.24
CA VAL A 95 9.24 5.47 -2.41
C VAL A 95 8.48 6.19 -3.53
N ALA A 96 8.33 5.59 -4.70
CA ALA A 96 7.60 6.21 -5.80
C ALA A 96 6.14 6.54 -5.43
N VAL A 97 5.42 5.61 -4.79
CA VAL A 97 4.03 5.83 -4.40
C VAL A 97 3.91 6.86 -3.29
N PHE A 98 4.74 6.80 -2.24
CA PHE A 98 4.71 7.81 -1.17
C PHE A 98 5.21 9.17 -1.64
N THR A 99 6.16 9.22 -2.58
CA THR A 99 6.56 10.47 -3.24
C THR A 99 5.42 11.02 -4.08
N LEU A 100 4.71 10.21 -4.87
CA LEU A 100 3.51 10.66 -5.59
C LEU A 100 2.46 11.17 -4.61
N LEU A 101 2.11 10.36 -3.60
CA LEU A 101 1.18 10.75 -2.54
C LEU A 101 1.67 11.94 -1.69
N GLY A 102 2.97 12.27 -1.72
CA GLY A 102 3.58 13.39 -1.01
C GLY A 102 3.67 14.66 -1.85
N VAL A 103 4.08 14.55 -3.12
CA VAL A 103 4.17 15.64 -4.11
C VAL A 103 2.77 16.16 -4.44
N THR A 104 1.81 15.25 -4.63
CA THR A 104 0.40 15.65 -4.82
C THR A 104 -0.15 16.41 -3.59
N SER A 105 0.53 16.41 -2.43
CA SER A 105 0.06 17.15 -1.23
C SER A 105 0.58 18.58 -1.23
N VAL A 106 1.77 18.79 -1.79
CA VAL A 106 2.36 20.12 -1.96
C VAL A 106 1.60 20.88 -3.06
N ASP A 107 1.26 20.21 -4.16
CA ASP A 107 0.49 20.83 -5.24
C ASP A 107 -0.92 21.26 -4.78
N ASP A 108 -1.63 20.42 -4.02
CA ASP A 108 -2.94 20.78 -3.42
C ASP A 108 -2.85 22.00 -2.48
N LEU A 109 -1.80 22.09 -1.65
CA LEU A 109 -1.57 23.23 -0.76
C LEU A 109 -1.20 24.52 -1.53
N SER A 110 -0.46 24.39 -2.63
CA SER A 110 -0.09 25.55 -3.46
C SER A 110 -1.28 26.16 -4.20
N THR A 111 -2.29 25.34 -4.51
CA THR A 111 -3.48 25.77 -5.25
C THR A 111 -4.55 26.40 -4.33
N LEU A 112 -4.55 26.09 -3.03
CA LEU A 112 -5.40 26.73 -2.02
C LEU A 112 -4.88 28.10 -1.53
N GLY A 113 -3.70 28.52 -2.00
CA GLY A 113 -3.03 29.76 -1.58
C GLY A 113 -3.14 30.95 -2.55
N SER A 114 -3.94 30.85 -3.63
CA SER A 114 -4.15 31.94 -4.62
C SER A 114 -5.59 32.44 -4.64
#